data_AF-Q92KL5-F1
#
_entry.id   AF-Q92KL5-F1
#
_cell.length_a   1.000
_cell.length_b   1.000
_cell.length_c   1.000
_cell.angle_alpha   90.00
_cell.angle_beta   90.00
_cell.angle_gamma   90.00
#
_symmetry.space_group_name_H-M   'P 1'
#
loop_
_entity.id
_entity.type
_entity.pdbx_description
1 polymer ?
#
loop_
_entity_poly.entity_id
_entity_poly.type
_entity_poly.pdbx_seq_one_letter_code
_entity_poly.pdbx_strand_id
1 'polypeptide(L)' 'MADGGEEYTIADIATYPWVEGARKFYGGAEVLDYKSFPNVMDWVDRGLARPAAQKGMEIPRKE' A
#
# COMPACT_ATOMS: atom_id res chain seq x y z
N MET A 1 -24.70 2.02 0.39
CA MET A 1 -23.37 2.67 0.49
C MET A 1 -22.28 1.60 0.64
N ALA A 2 -22.26 0.59 -0.24
CA ALA A 2 -21.25 -0.45 -0.27
C ALA A 2 -20.91 -0.65 -1.75
N ASP A 3 -20.03 0.21 -2.26
CA ASP A 3 -19.56 0.19 -3.65
C ASP A 3 -18.00 0.21 -3.73
N GLY A 4 -17.32 0.28 -2.58
CA GLY A 4 -15.85 0.37 -2.51
C GLY A 4 -15.12 -0.97 -2.60
N GLY A 5 -15.80 -2.06 -2.93
CA GLY A 5 -15.19 -3.39 -3.03
C GLY A 5 -14.54 -3.67 -4.39
N GLU A 6 -15.05 -3.06 -5.46
CA GLU A 6 -14.58 -3.29 -6.83
C GLU A 6 -13.81 -2.08 -7.38
N GLU A 7 -14.15 -0.87 -6.94
CA GLU A 7 -13.51 0.36 -7.42
C GLU A 7 -12.31 0.79 -6.57
N TYR A 8 -11.26 1.26 -7.24
CA TYR A 8 -10.12 1.91 -6.57
C TYR A 8 -10.49 3.35 -6.17
N THR A 9 -10.33 3.68 -4.89
CA THR A 9 -10.77 4.94 -4.30
C THR A 9 -9.66 5.68 -3.56
N ILE A 10 -9.99 6.85 -3.01
CA ILE A 10 -9.08 7.58 -2.11
C ILE A 10 -8.78 6.82 -0.81
N ALA A 11 -9.64 5.89 -0.39
CA ALA A 11 -9.38 5.05 0.78
C ALA A 11 -8.16 4.15 0.54
N ASP A 12 -8.00 3.64 -0.68
CA ASP A 12 -6.82 2.88 -1.07
C ASP A 12 -5.55 3.74 -1.01
N ILE A 13 -5.60 4.91 -1.67
CA ILE A 13 -4.49 5.87 -1.71
C ILE A 13 -4.04 6.25 -0.31
N ALA A 14 -4.99 6.47 0.62
CA ALA A 14 -4.68 6.88 1.97
C ALA A 14 -4.10 5.74 2.84
N THR A 15 -4.31 4.47 2.47
CA THR A 15 -4.07 3.34 3.37
C THR A 15 -2.90 2.45 2.96
N TYR A 16 -2.82 1.98 1.71
CA TYR A 16 -1.75 1.03 1.34
C TYR A 16 -0.33 1.61 1.50
N PRO A 17 -0.06 2.92 1.31
CA PRO A 17 1.28 3.44 1.52
C PRO A 17 1.75 3.30 2.98
N TRP A 18 0.84 3.38 3.95
CA TRP A 18 1.18 3.17 5.36
C TRP A 18 1.49 1.71 5.66
N VAL A 19 0.77 0.77 5.04
CA VAL A 19 1.08 -0.66 5.16
C VAL A 19 2.47 -0.96 4.57
N GLU A 20 2.77 -0.38 3.41
CA GLU A 20 4.09 -0.54 2.79
C GLU A 20 5.22 0.12 3.61
N GLY A 21 4.97 1.29 4.18
CA GLY A 21 5.90 1.97 5.08
C GLY A 21 6.18 1.15 6.34
N ALA A 22 5.14 0.57 6.95
CA ALA A 22 5.29 -0.35 8.09
C ALA A 22 6.13 -1.58 7.73
N ARG A 23 5.97 -2.11 6.51
CA ARG A 23 6.76 -3.24 6.00
C ARG A 23 8.23 -2.91 5.77
N LYS A 24 8.51 -1.86 4.99
CA LYS A 24 9.86 -1.57 4.46
C LYS A 24 10.65 -0.59 5.31
N PHE A 25 10.02 0.51 5.74
CA PHE A 25 10.72 1.56 6.47
C PHE A 25 10.85 1.22 7.95
N TYR A 26 9.79 0.69 8.56
CA TYR A 26 9.82 0.26 9.97
C TYR A 26 10.24 -1.20 10.16
N GLY A 27 10.47 -1.96 9.08
CA GLY A 27 10.90 -3.36 9.16
C GLY A 27 9.90 -4.29 9.85
N GLY A 28 8.60 -3.94 9.89
CA GLY A 28 7.58 -4.60 10.70
C GLY A 28 7.05 -5.94 10.16
N ALA A 29 7.62 -6.46 9.07
CA ALA A 29 7.07 -7.63 8.37
C ALA A 29 6.93 -8.90 9.25
N GLU A 30 7.90 -9.14 10.14
CA GLU A 30 7.91 -10.30 11.04
C GLU A 30 6.98 -10.09 12.24
N VAL A 31 7.12 -8.96 12.95
CA VAL A 31 6.35 -8.68 14.19
C VAL A 31 4.84 -8.53 13.92
N LEU A 32 4.45 -8.12 12.72
CA LEU A 32 3.06 -8.01 12.30
C LEU A 32 2.57 -9.23 11.50
N ASP A 33 3.42 -10.25 11.33
CA ASP A 33 3.13 -11.50 10.63
C ASP A 33 2.40 -11.33 9.29
N TYR A 34 3.04 -10.60 8.36
CA TYR A 34 2.43 -10.25 7.08
C TYR A 34 2.01 -11.47 6.25
N LYS A 35 2.62 -12.63 6.50
CA LYS A 35 2.28 -13.91 5.84
C LYS A 35 0.85 -14.36 6.14
N SER A 36 0.29 -13.95 7.28
CA SER A 36 -1.09 -14.26 7.66
C SER A 36 -2.14 -13.37 6.98
N PHE A 37 -1.72 -12.36 6.20
CA PHE A 37 -2.62 -11.39 5.55
C PHE A 37 -2.44 -11.33 4.02
N PRO A 38 -2.62 -12.45 3.29
CA PRO A 38 -2.34 -12.52 1.84
C PRO A 38 -3.18 -11.53 1.03
N ASN A 39 -4.47 -11.36 1.34
CA ASN A 39 -5.33 -10.41 0.62
C ASN A 39 -4.88 -8.95 0.78
N VAL A 40 -4.37 -8.59 1.96
CA VAL A 40 -3.83 -7.24 2.21
C VAL A 40 -2.55 -7.06 1.42
N MET A 41 -1.66 -8.06 1.41
CA MET A 41 -0.41 -7.97 0.66
C MET A 41 -0.64 -7.90 -0.85
N ASP A 42 -1.56 -8.70 -1.39
CA ASP A 42 -1.94 -8.63 -2.80
C ASP A 42 -2.54 -7.26 -3.15
N TRP A 43 -3.34 -6.67 -2.26
CA TRP A 43 -3.90 -5.33 -2.44
C TRP A 43 -2.81 -4.24 -2.42
N VAL A 44 -1.86 -4.31 -1.48
CA VAL A 44 -0.70 -3.40 -1.42
C VAL A 44 0.11 -3.51 -2.71
N ASP A 45 0.43 -4.72 -3.16
CA ASP A 45 1.23 -4.95 -4.36
C ASP A 45 0.53 -4.43 -5.62
N ARG A 46 -0.80 -4.63 -5.75
CA ARG A 46 -1.59 -4.03 -6.83
C ARG A 46 -1.57 -2.50 -6.79
N GLY A 47 -1.66 -1.90 -5.60
CA GLY A 47 -1.59 -0.45 -5.41
C GLY A 47 -0.23 0.12 -5.85
N LEU A 48 0.86 -0.50 -5.41
CA LEU A 48 2.23 -0.10 -5.73
C LEU A 48 2.62 -0.34 -7.19
N ALA A 49 1.99 -1.30 -7.87
CA ALA A 49 2.21 -1.55 -9.30
C ALA A 49 1.65 -0.44 -10.21
N ARG A 50 0.81 0.48 -9.69
CA ARG A 50 0.21 1.55 -10.49
C ARG A 50 1.27 2.59 -10.88
N PRO A 51 1.38 3.01 -12.16
CA PRO A 51 2.36 4.01 -12.58
C PRO A 51 2.26 5.35 -11.81
N ALA A 52 1.04 5.78 -11.47
CA ALA A 52 0.82 6.98 -10.67
C ALA A 52 1.29 6.83 -9.21
N ALA A 53 1.16 5.63 -8.63
CA ALA A 53 1.65 5.36 -7.28
C ALA A 53 3.18 5.39 -7.25
N GLN A 54 3.84 4.69 -8.19
CA GLN A 54 5.30 4.71 -8.33
C GLN A 54 5.84 6.14 -8.46
N LYS A 55 5.19 6.96 -9.29
CA LYS A 55 5.54 8.39 -9.42
C LYS A 55 5.32 9.15 -8.10
N GLY A 56 4.20 8.94 -7.43
CA GLY A 56 3.85 9.63 -6.18
C GLY A 56 4.81 9.34 -5.02
N MET A 57 5.30 8.09 -4.92
CA MET A 57 6.23 7.67 -3.88
C MET A 57 7.61 8.34 -3.97
N GLU A 58 7.96 8.88 -5.14
CA GLU A 58 9.25 9.55 -5.41
C GLU A 58 9.11 11.09 -5.42
N ILE A 59 7.96 11.63 -4.99
CA ILE A 59 7.68 13.07 -4.95
C ILE A 59 7.50 13.55 -3.50
N PRO A 60 8.13 14.68 -3.10
CA PRO A 60 9.15 15.40 -3.86
C PRO A 60 10.41 14.55 -4.03
N ARG A 61 11.22 14.85 -5.06
CA ARG A 61 12.53 14.20 -5.17
C ARG A 61 13.35 14.52 -3.93
N LYS A 62 14.03 13.50 -3.40
CA LYS A 62 15.03 13.67 -2.35
C LYS A 62 16.16 14.54 -2.90
N GLU A 63 16.70 15.41 -2.05
CA GLU A 63 17.85 16.28 -2.36
C GLU A 63 19.12 15.45 -2.67
#